data_AF-A0A9E5LSZ9-F1
#
_entry.id   AF-A0A9E5LSZ9-F1
#
_cell.length_a   1.000
_cell.length_b   1.000
_cell.length_c   1.000
_cell.angle_alpha   90.00
_cell.angle_beta   90.00
_cell.angle_gamma   90.00
#
_symmetry.space_group_name_H-M   'P 1'
#
loop_
_entity.id
_entity.type
_entity.pdbx_description
1 polymer ?
#
loop_
_entity_poly.entity_id
_entity_poly.type
_entity_poly.pdbx_seq_one_letter_code
_entity_poly.pdbx_strand_id
1 'polypeptide(L)'
;MDGADLRDSWKLLEPRQRRGAVVLLVLMVVGAALETIGVGLAIPVIALLAGGGSSELLPSEMQAWLAEQHRSYVVLAGVLALLGAYLVKALYRLALTWQQNRYAFGVQWS
;
A
#
# COMPACT_ATOMS: atom_id res chain seq x y z
N MET A 1 14.82 22.35 -14.14
CA MET A 1 14.56 21.11 -14.89
C MET A 1 13.62 21.50 -16.00
N ASP A 2 14.19 21.74 -17.17
CA ASP A 2 13.43 22.28 -18.30
C ASP A 2 12.72 21.13 -19.01
N GLY A 3 11.58 21.40 -19.66
CA GLY A 3 10.82 20.37 -20.39
C GLY A 3 11.62 19.64 -21.49
N ALA A 4 12.79 20.19 -21.87
CA ALA A 4 13.76 19.57 -22.76
C ALA A 4 14.49 18.37 -22.10
N ASP A 5 14.89 18.49 -20.83
CA ASP A 5 15.64 17.45 -20.09
C ASP A 5 14.83 16.15 -19.96
N LEU A 6 13.51 16.27 -19.74
CA LEU A 6 12.59 15.13 -19.65
C LEU A 6 12.43 14.43 -21.00
N ARG A 7 12.40 15.20 -22.10
CA ARG A 7 12.29 14.65 -23.46
C ARG A 7 13.57 13.94 -23.87
N ASP A 8 14.73 14.45 -23.49
CA ASP A 8 16.02 13.87 -23.84
C ASP A 8 16.30 12.61 -23.00
N SER A 9 15.97 12.62 -21.71
CA SER A 9 16.00 11.41 -20.87
C SER A 9 15.08 10.30 -21.42
N TRP A 10 13.92 10.65 -21.96
CA TRP A 10 12.99 9.69 -22.55
C TRP A 10 13.48 9.07 -23.87
N LYS A 11 14.29 9.82 -24.64
CA LYS A 11 14.91 9.34 -25.89
C LYS A 11 16.08 8.40 -25.65
N LEU A 12 16.77 8.53 -24.52
CA LEU A 12 17.84 7.63 -24.08
C LEU A 12 17.33 6.23 -23.70
N LEU A 13 16.06 6.09 -23.29
CA LEU A 13 15.47 4.77 -23.02
C LEU A 13 15.06 4.06 -24.32
N GLU A 14 15.66 2.90 -24.54
CA GLU A 14 15.34 1.99 -25.63
C GLU A 14 13.85 1.56 -25.59
N PRO A 15 13.15 1.33 -26.72
CA PRO A 15 11.71 1.05 -26.74
C PRO A 15 11.25 -0.13 -25.87
N ARG A 16 12.12 -1.11 -25.62
CA ARG A 16 11.89 -2.23 -24.68
C ARG A 16 11.93 -1.80 -23.22
N GLN A 17 12.81 -0.86 -22.84
CA GLN A 17 12.92 -0.35 -21.46
C GLN A 17 11.73 0.53 -21.08
N ARG A 18 11.12 1.25 -22.04
CA ARG A 18 9.95 2.11 -21.79
C ARG A 18 8.75 1.35 -21.21
N ARG A 19 8.46 0.14 -21.70
CA ARG A 19 7.37 -0.68 -21.14
C ARG A 19 7.67 -1.12 -19.70
N GLY A 20 8.92 -1.49 -19.41
CA GLY A 20 9.36 -1.83 -18.05
C GLY A 20 9.25 -0.65 -17.08
N ALA A 21 9.68 0.54 -17.52
CA ALA A 21 9.57 1.77 -16.74
C ALA A 21 8.10 2.13 -16.41
N VAL A 22 7.20 2.03 -17.40
CA VAL A 22 5.77 2.29 -17.20
C VAL A 22 5.15 1.29 -16.23
N VAL A 23 5.46 -0.01 -16.37
CA VAL A 23 4.96 -1.05 -15.45
C VAL A 23 5.45 -0.79 -14.02
N LEU A 24 6.72 -0.45 -13.83
CA LEU A 24 7.26 -0.12 -12.52
C LEU A 24 6.62 1.12 -11.93
N LEU A 25 6.42 2.17 -12.73
CA LEU A 25 5.79 3.40 -12.26
C LEU A 25 4.35 3.15 -11.81
N VAL A 26 3.58 2.35 -12.57
CA VAL A 26 2.23 1.93 -12.16
C VAL A 26 2.27 1.13 -10.87
N LEU A 27 3.20 0.17 -10.75
CA LEU A 27 3.35 -0.61 -9.51
C LEU A 27 3.76 0.29 -8.33
N MET A 28 4.60 1.29 -8.52
CA MET A 28 4.95 2.24 -7.45
C MET A 28 3.74 3.06 -6.99
N VAL A 29 2.89 3.51 -7.91
CA VAL A 29 1.64 4.23 -7.57
C VAL A 29 0.69 3.33 -6.79
N VAL A 30 0.50 2.08 -7.23
CA VAL A 30 -0.30 1.09 -6.51
C VAL A 30 0.28 0.83 -5.12
N GLY A 31 1.60 0.73 -4.99
CA GLY A 31 2.29 0.61 -3.72
C GLY A 31 2.00 1.77 -2.78
N ALA A 32 2.14 3.01 -3.25
CA ALA A 32 1.86 4.21 -2.46
C ALA A 32 0.38 4.29 -2.01
N ALA A 33 -0.55 3.90 -2.89
CA ALA A 33 -1.97 3.80 -2.53
C ALA A 33 -2.19 2.76 -1.43
N LEU A 34 -1.61 1.57 -1.56
CA LEU A 34 -1.67 0.53 -0.54
C LEU A 34 -1.04 0.99 0.79
N GLU A 35 0.04 1.77 0.75
CA GLU A 35 0.62 2.32 1.96
C GLU A 35 -0.33 3.27 2.69
N THR A 36 -0.98 4.15 1.93
CA THR A 36 -1.94 5.14 2.44
C THR A 36 -3.18 4.45 3.04
N ILE A 37 -3.75 3.48 2.32
CA ILE A 37 -4.88 2.68 2.79
C ILE A 37 -4.51 1.92 4.08
N GLY A 38 -3.31 1.33 4.13
CA GLY A 38 -2.85 0.59 5.30
C GLY A 38 -2.72 1.48 6.55
N VAL A 39 -2.20 2.71 6.41
CA VAL A 39 -2.13 3.67 7.52
C VAL A 39 -3.54 4.16 7.90
N GLY A 40 -4.39 4.44 6.92
CA GLY A 40 -5.78 4.86 7.13
C GLY A 40 -6.63 3.82 7.84
N LEU A 41 -6.40 2.53 7.59
CA LEU A 41 -7.07 1.42 8.30
C LEU A 41 -6.50 1.18 9.70
N ALA A 42 -5.21 1.46 9.93
CA ALA A 42 -4.61 1.26 11.24
C ALA A 42 -5.25 2.14 12.32
N ILE A 43 -5.56 3.39 12.01
CA ILE A 43 -6.16 4.37 12.92
C ILE A 43 -7.48 3.86 13.55
N PRO A 44 -8.53 3.51 12.78
CA PRO A 44 -9.79 3.05 13.35
C PRO A 44 -9.64 1.71 14.09
N VAL A 45 -8.76 0.81 13.64
CA VAL A 45 -8.55 -0.45 14.36
C VAL A 45 -7.86 -0.21 15.71
N ILE A 46 -6.81 0.62 15.76
CA ILE A 46 -6.14 0.96 17.03
C ILE A 46 -7.13 1.65 17.98
N ALA A 47 -7.94 2.58 17.46
CA ALA A 47 -9.00 3.24 18.21
C ALA A 47 -10.01 2.23 18.79
N LEU A 48 -10.47 1.27 18.00
CA LEU A 48 -11.34 0.18 18.45
C LEU A 48 -10.67 -0.64 19.56
N LEU A 49 -9.39 -0.99 19.41
CA LEU A 49 -8.64 -1.79 20.38
C LEU A 49 -8.43 -1.05 21.71
N ALA A 50 -8.18 0.26 21.67
CA ALA A 50 -7.88 1.10 22.82
C ALA A 50 -9.06 1.33 23.79
N GLY A 51 -10.27 0.84 23.48
CA GLY A 51 -11.44 1.09 24.33
C GLY A 51 -12.06 2.47 24.15
N GLY A 52 -11.43 3.36 23.40
CA GLY A 52 -11.96 4.68 23.09
C GLY A 52 -13.17 4.57 22.15
N GLY A 53 -14.25 5.28 22.46
CA GLY A 53 -15.53 5.31 21.75
C GLY A 53 -15.51 5.81 20.29
N SER A 54 -14.37 5.71 19.62
CA SER A 54 -14.13 6.10 18.24
C SER A 54 -14.70 5.11 17.20
N SER A 55 -15.81 4.44 17.53
CA SER A 55 -16.64 3.78 16.52
C SER A 55 -17.22 4.82 15.54
N GLU A 56 -17.29 6.09 15.93
CA GLU A 56 -17.80 7.21 15.11
C GLU A 56 -17.10 7.39 13.75
N LEU A 57 -15.86 6.91 13.60
CA LEU A 57 -15.14 6.91 12.32
C LEU A 57 -15.64 5.82 11.35
N LEU A 58 -16.43 4.87 11.85
CA LEU A 58 -16.99 3.79 11.05
C LEU A 58 -18.41 4.15 10.60
N PRO A 59 -18.87 3.64 9.45
CA PRO A 59 -20.27 3.76 9.04
C PRO A 59 -21.21 3.25 10.15
N SER A 60 -22.36 3.89 10.32
CA SER A 60 -23.32 3.61 11.40
C SER A 60 -23.77 2.14 11.45
N GLU A 61 -23.91 1.49 10.30
CA GLU A 61 -24.25 0.06 10.22
C GLU A 61 -23.17 -0.83 10.84
N MET A 62 -21.90 -0.47 10.60
CA MET A 62 -20.77 -1.21 11.15
C MET A 62 -20.65 -0.97 12.66
N GLN A 63 -20.94 0.25 13.13
CA GLN A 63 -20.98 0.54 14.56
C GLN A 63 -22.03 -0.29 15.30
N ALA A 64 -23.25 -0.37 14.75
CA ALA A 64 -24.34 -1.16 15.32
C ALA A 64 -23.95 -2.66 15.40
N TRP A 65 -23.39 -3.19 14.32
CA TRP A 65 -22.91 -4.58 14.31
C TRP A 65 -21.80 -4.83 15.33
N LEU A 66 -20.82 -3.92 15.46
CA LEU A 66 -19.74 -4.05 16.44
C LEU A 66 -20.23 -3.94 17.90
N ALA A 67 -21.27 -3.15 18.17
CA ALA A 67 -21.82 -2.96 19.51
C ALA A 67 -22.51 -4.22 20.05
N GLU A 68 -23.04 -5.07 19.17
CA GLU A 68 -23.67 -6.35 19.52
C GLU A 68 -22.65 -7.48 19.77
N GLN A 69 -21.38 -7.28 19.39
CA GLN A 69 -20.35 -8.31 19.52
C GLN A 69 -19.65 -8.30 20.89
N HIS A 70 -19.26 -9.49 21.33
CA HIS A 70 -18.45 -9.62 22.55
C HIS A 70 -17.07 -8.98 22.35
N ARG A 71 -16.62 -8.19 23.34
CA ARG A 71 -15.40 -7.37 23.24
C ARG A 71 -14.15 -8.16 22.83
N SER A 72 -14.02 -9.39 23.32
CA SER A 72 -12.90 -10.29 22.98
C SER A 72 -12.85 -10.65 21.50
N TYR A 73 -14.00 -10.85 20.85
CA TYR A 73 -14.09 -11.14 19.42
C TYR A 73 -13.69 -9.94 18.58
N VAL A 74 -14.14 -8.73 18.94
CA VAL A 74 -13.77 -7.49 18.25
C VAL A 74 -12.26 -7.25 18.32
N VAL A 75 -11.66 -7.47 19.49
CA VAL A 75 -10.21 -7.33 19.68
C VAL A 75 -9.44 -8.34 18.84
N LEU A 76 -9.82 -9.62 18.88
CA LEU A 76 -9.16 -10.66 18.09
C LEU A 76 -9.27 -10.38 16.59
N ALA A 77 -10.46 -10.01 16.11
CA ALA A 77 -10.69 -9.68 14.71
C ALA A 77 -9.86 -8.46 14.27
N GLY A 78 -9.78 -7.41 15.09
CA GLY A 78 -8.98 -6.22 14.81
C GLY A 78 -7.48 -6.54 14.71
N VAL A 79 -6.95 -7.34 15.65
CA VAL A 79 -5.55 -7.77 15.63
C VAL A 79 -5.25 -8.61 14.39
N LEU A 80 -6.12 -9.57 14.05
CA LEU A 80 -5.95 -10.40 12.84
C LEU A 80 -6.06 -9.57 11.56
N ALA A 81 -6.96 -8.60 11.51
CA ALA A 81 -7.10 -7.69 10.38
C ALA A 81 -5.84 -6.86 10.17
N LEU A 82 -5.26 -6.29 11.24
CA LEU A 82 -3.99 -5.57 11.16
C LEU A 82 -2.86 -6.49 10.71
N LEU A 83 -2.73 -7.66 11.33
CA LEU A 83 -1.69 -8.61 10.99
C LEU A 83 -1.75 -9.00 9.51
N GLY A 84 -2.95 -9.34 9.01
CA GLY A 84 -3.17 -9.67 7.61
C GLY A 84 -2.86 -8.49 6.68
N ALA A 85 -3.33 -7.28 7.00
CA ALA A 85 -3.08 -6.09 6.21
C ALA A 85 -1.58 -5.76 6.12
N TYR A 86 -0.85 -5.82 7.23
CA TYR A 86 0.60 -5.58 7.24
C TYR A 86 1.38 -6.69 6.56
N LEU A 87 0.94 -7.95 6.64
CA LEU A 87 1.57 -9.06 5.91
C LEU A 87 1.43 -8.87 4.40
N VAL A 88 0.23 -8.59 3.90
CA VAL A 88 -0.02 -8.30 2.48
C VAL A 88 0.83 -7.12 2.03
N LYS A 89 0.87 -6.04 2.82
CA LYS A 89 1.70 -4.87 2.54
C LYS A 89 3.19 -5.23 2.46
N ALA A 90 3.69 -6.04 3.40
CA ALA A 90 5.09 -6.46 3.42
C ALA A 90 5.44 -7.30 2.18
N LEU A 91 4.62 -8.28 1.83
CA LEU A 91 4.80 -9.12 0.65
C LEU A 91 4.78 -8.30 -0.64
N TYR A 92 3.83 -7.37 -0.77
CA TYR A 92 3.75 -6.49 -1.92
C TYR A 92 5.02 -5.63 -2.07
N ARG A 93 5.47 -5.00 -0.98
CA ARG A 93 6.69 -4.17 -1.03
C ARG A 93 7.92 -5.00 -1.36
N LEU A 94 8.04 -6.21 -0.82
CA LEU A 94 9.14 -7.11 -1.18
C LEU A 94 9.15 -7.45 -2.67
N ALA A 95 7.99 -7.80 -3.23
CA ALA A 95 7.84 -8.07 -4.66
C ALA A 95 8.17 -6.83 -5.52
N LEU A 96 7.72 -5.64 -5.11
CA LEU A 96 8.02 -4.39 -5.79
C LEU A 96 9.52 -4.08 -5.80
N THR A 97 10.18 -4.16 -4.65
CA THR A 97 11.62 -3.95 -4.52
C THR A 97 12.40 -4.94 -5.37
N TRP A 98 11.96 -6.20 -5.42
CA TRP A 98 12.60 -7.20 -6.27
C TRP A 98 12.50 -6.84 -7.75
N GLN A 99 11.34 -6.34 -8.19
CA GLN A 99 11.13 -5.90 -9.57
C GLN A 99 11.90 -4.63 -9.93
N GLN A 100 12.00 -3.69 -8.98
CA GLN A 100 12.82 -2.49 -9.12
C GLN A 100 14.30 -2.85 -9.26
N ASN A 101 14.82 -3.74 -8.41
CA ASN A 101 16.20 -4.22 -8.51
C ASN A 101 16.44 -4.94 -9.84
N ARG A 102 15.53 -5.82 -10.27
CA ARG A 102 15.65 -6.53 -11.55
C ARG A 102 15.76 -5.56 -12.73
N TYR A 103 14.98 -4.48 -12.73
CA TYR A 103 15.05 -3.45 -13.75
C TYR A 103 16.34 -2.63 -13.66
N ALA A 104 16.75 -2.21 -12.47
CA ALA A 104 17.99 -1.45 -12.27
C ALA A 104 19.23 -2.23 -12.75
N PHE A 105 19.33 -3.51 -12.42
CA PHE A 105 20.42 -4.38 -12.91
C PHE A 105 20.33 -4.66 -14.42
N GLY A 106 19.12 -4.72 -14.98
CA GLY A 106 18.91 -4.89 -16.42
C GLY A 106 19.28 -3.67 -17.26
N VAL A 107 19.23 -2.47 -16.67
CA VAL A 107 19.61 -1.20 -17.32
C VAL A 107 21.11 -0.90 -17.16
N GLN A 108 21.76 -1.36 -16.08
CA GLN A 108 23.20 -1.13 -15.86
C GLN A 108 24.13 -1.96 -16.78
N TRP A 109 23.63 -3.00 -17.44
CA TRP A 109 24.42 -3.91 -18.28
C TRP A 109 24.10 -3.83 -19.79
N SER A 110 23.28 -2.86 -20.22
CA SER A 110 23.01 -2.55 -21.64
C SER A 110 23.64 -1.22 -22.03
#